data_AF-A0A1M6WQN4-F1
#
_entry.id   AF-A0A1M6WQN4-F1
#
_cell.length_a   1.000
_cell.length_b   1.000
_cell.length_c   1.000
_cell.angle_alpha   90.00
_cell.angle_beta   90.00
_cell.angle_gamma   90.00
#
_symmetry.space_group_name_H-M   'P 1'
#
loop_
_entity.id
_entity.type
_entity.pdbx_description
1 polymer ?
#
loop_
_entity_poly.entity_id
_entity_poly.type
_entity_poly.pdbx_seq_one_letter_code
_entity_poly.pdbx_strand_id
1 'polypeptide(L)'
;MEALNFPAYSFRLQRRGGQVYLLDPLRRRWVRLTPEEWVRQHLAQYLVQALGCPPSLVALEVSFADQGMARRADLLVYDRQGRPLLLAECKAPSVSITQEVVEQAGRYNRVVRAPYLLVTNGQVHYAWRIDSARHTMTPLTHLPSFAEMIRRM
;
A
#
# COMPACT_ATOMS: atom_id res chain seq x y z
N MET A 1 -15.15 -6.77 11.82
CA MET A 1 -14.27 -5.77 11.19
C MET A 1 -15.16 -4.80 10.44
N GLU A 2 -14.80 -3.54 10.40
CA GLU A 2 -15.54 -2.51 9.67
C GLU A 2 -15.52 -2.77 8.15
N ALA A 3 -16.60 -2.40 7.47
CA ALA A 3 -16.66 -2.39 6.02
C ALA A 3 -15.81 -1.24 5.48
N LEU A 4 -14.92 -1.53 4.53
CA LEU A 4 -14.02 -0.55 3.94
C LEU A 4 -14.50 -0.14 2.54
N ASN A 5 -14.09 1.04 2.08
CA ASN A 5 -14.36 1.56 0.74
C ASN A 5 -13.42 0.93 -0.30
N PHE A 6 -13.50 -0.39 -0.42
CA PHE A 6 -12.87 -1.22 -1.46
C PHE A 6 -13.92 -2.15 -2.08
N PRO A 7 -13.67 -2.73 -3.27
CA PRO A 7 -14.47 -3.85 -3.76
C PRO A 7 -14.52 -5.01 -2.76
N ALA A 8 -15.54 -5.85 -2.85
CA ALA A 8 -15.70 -6.99 -1.94
C ALA A 8 -14.65 -8.07 -2.23
N TYR A 9 -13.94 -8.52 -1.19
CA TYR A 9 -12.97 -9.61 -1.27
C TYR A 9 -13.23 -10.67 -0.21
N SER A 10 -12.94 -11.93 -0.56
CA SER A 10 -13.03 -13.06 0.37
C SER A 10 -11.68 -13.35 0.99
N PHE A 11 -11.62 -13.42 2.33
CA PHE A 11 -10.42 -13.76 3.08
C PHE A 11 -10.61 -15.04 3.87
N ARG A 12 -9.57 -15.87 3.91
CA ARG A 12 -9.53 -17.04 4.80
C ARG A 12 -9.13 -16.59 6.19
N LEU A 13 -10.03 -16.78 7.16
CA LEU A 13 -9.85 -16.38 8.55
C LEU A 13 -9.78 -17.62 9.45
N GLN A 14 -8.99 -17.53 10.52
CA GLN A 14 -8.92 -18.55 11.57
C GLN A 14 -8.80 -17.89 12.94
N ARG A 15 -9.40 -18.50 13.97
CA ARG A 15 -9.18 -18.13 15.38
C ARG A 15 -8.15 -19.05 16.03
N ARG A 16 -7.20 -18.45 16.76
CA ARG A 16 -6.20 -19.16 17.58
C ARG A 16 -5.98 -18.37 18.87
N GLY A 17 -6.18 -18.99 20.02
CA GLY A 17 -5.96 -18.34 21.33
C GLY A 17 -6.71 -17.01 21.50
N GLY A 18 -7.98 -16.95 21.07
CA GLY A 18 -8.80 -15.73 21.16
C GLY A 18 -8.48 -14.63 20.12
N GLN A 19 -7.40 -14.76 19.36
CA GLN A 19 -7.02 -13.82 18.30
C GLN A 19 -7.50 -14.32 16.93
N VAL A 20 -7.80 -13.40 16.02
CA VAL A 20 -8.15 -13.70 14.62
C VAL A 20 -6.92 -13.53 13.75
N TYR A 21 -6.72 -14.46 12.82
CA TYR A 21 -5.67 -14.45 11.83
C TYR A 21 -6.27 -14.54 10.43
N LEU A 22 -5.57 -13.96 9.46
CA LEU A 22 -5.91 -13.96 8.04
C LEU A 22 -4.77 -14.64 7.28
N LEU A 23 -5.09 -15.49 6.31
CA LEU A 23 -4.07 -16.09 5.42
C LEU A 23 -3.70 -15.07 4.33
N ASP A 24 -2.50 -14.52 4.43
CA ASP A 24 -1.95 -13.61 3.42
C ASP A 24 -1.39 -14.44 2.24
N PRO A 25 -1.97 -14.33 1.04
CA PRO A 25 -1.51 -15.10 -0.12
C PRO A 25 -0.18 -14.60 -0.71
N LEU A 26 0.17 -13.33 -0.51
CA LEU A 26 1.44 -12.75 -1.00
C LEU A 26 2.61 -13.16 -0.10
N ARG A 27 2.43 -13.09 1.23
CA ARG A 27 3.44 -13.53 2.22
C ARG A 27 3.37 -15.03 2.53
N ARG A 28 2.36 -15.74 2.01
CA ARG A 28 2.12 -17.19 2.20
C ARG A 28 2.12 -17.63 3.67
N ARG A 29 1.54 -16.81 4.55
CA ARG A 29 1.50 -17.07 6.00
C ARG A 29 0.24 -16.52 6.65
N TRP A 30 -0.10 -17.07 7.82
CA TRP A 30 -1.15 -16.51 8.66
C TRP A 30 -0.61 -15.26 9.39
N VAL A 31 -1.30 -14.14 9.25
CA VAL A 31 -0.97 -12.87 9.92
C VAL A 31 -2.07 -12.48 10.88
N ARG A 32 -1.70 -11.86 12.01
CA ARG A 32 -2.68 -11.40 13.00
C ARG A 32 -3.55 -10.32 12.37
N LEU A 33 -4.87 -10.48 12.44
CA LEU A 33 -5.81 -9.54 11.86
C LEU A 33 -6.01 -8.33 12.79
N THR A 34 -5.19 -7.31 12.59
CA THR A 34 -5.38 -5.99 13.20
C THR A 34 -6.23 -5.10 12.28
N PRO A 35 -6.79 -3.98 12.78
CA PRO A 35 -7.50 -3.01 11.93
C PRO A 35 -6.65 -2.47 10.77
N GLU A 36 -5.36 -2.19 11.01
CA GLU A 36 -4.44 -1.75 9.96
C GLU A 36 -4.12 -2.88 8.97
N GLU A 37 -3.92 -4.12 9.45
CA GLU A 37 -3.68 -5.27 8.58
C GLU A 37 -4.89 -5.55 7.68
N TRP A 38 -6.10 -5.31 8.15
CA TRP A 38 -7.32 -5.42 7.33
C TRP A 38 -7.30 -4.46 6.15
N VAL A 39 -6.91 -3.21 6.38
CA VAL A 39 -6.74 -2.20 5.31
C VAL A 39 -5.63 -2.63 4.36
N ARG A 40 -4.47 -3.05 4.88
CA ARG A 40 -3.34 -3.53 4.07
C ARG A 40 -3.72 -4.70 3.16
N GLN A 41 -4.47 -5.68 3.67
CA GLN A 41 -4.93 -6.82 2.89
C GLN A 41 -5.97 -6.45 1.83
N HIS A 42 -6.90 -5.52 2.13
CA HIS A 42 -7.82 -5.02 1.10
C HIS A 42 -7.10 -4.26 0.00
N LEU A 43 -6.15 -3.42 0.37
CA LEU A 43 -5.33 -2.70 -0.60
C LEU A 43 -4.55 -3.67 -1.49
N ALA A 44 -3.94 -4.72 -0.93
CA ALA A 44 -3.24 -5.74 -1.69
C ALA A 44 -4.17 -6.43 -2.71
N GLN A 45 -5.39 -6.81 -2.29
CA GLN A 45 -6.37 -7.40 -3.21
C GLN A 45 -6.85 -6.40 -4.26
N TYR A 46 -7.05 -5.13 -3.91
CA TYR A 46 -7.40 -4.08 -4.86
C TYR A 46 -6.33 -3.89 -5.94
N LEU A 47 -5.06 -3.84 -5.54
CA LEU A 47 -3.95 -3.73 -6.49
C LEU A 47 -3.90 -4.92 -7.44
N VAL A 48 -4.05 -6.14 -6.92
CA VAL A 48 -3.94 -7.36 -7.71
C VAL A 48 -5.17 -7.57 -8.61
N GLN A 49 -6.37 -7.52 -8.05
CA GLN A 49 -7.59 -7.93 -8.73
C GLN A 49 -8.22 -6.79 -9.54
N ALA A 50 -8.25 -5.57 -9.01
CA ALA A 50 -8.90 -4.43 -9.67
C ALA A 50 -7.93 -3.64 -10.55
N LEU A 51 -6.70 -3.41 -10.09
CA LEU A 51 -5.70 -2.65 -10.85
C LEU A 51 -4.76 -3.52 -11.71
N GLY A 52 -4.85 -4.85 -11.59
CA GLY A 52 -4.10 -5.79 -12.43
C GLY A 52 -2.60 -5.83 -12.15
N CYS A 53 -2.17 -5.45 -10.95
CA CYS A 53 -0.78 -5.62 -10.52
C CYS A 53 -0.45 -7.12 -10.38
N PRO A 54 0.57 -7.65 -11.06
CA PRO A 54 0.98 -9.04 -10.85
C PRO A 54 1.35 -9.29 -9.38
N PRO A 55 0.83 -10.36 -8.73
CA PRO A 55 1.11 -10.65 -7.32
C PRO A 55 2.61 -10.70 -6.97
N SER A 56 3.43 -11.18 -7.90
CA SER A 56 4.89 -11.26 -7.75
C SER A 56 5.59 -9.89 -7.69
N LEU A 57 4.91 -8.83 -8.13
CA LEU A 57 5.41 -7.45 -8.10
C LEU A 57 4.81 -6.64 -6.95
N VAL A 58 3.97 -7.24 -6.10
CA VAL A 58 3.41 -6.59 -4.90
C VAL A 58 4.09 -7.17 -3.67
N ALA A 59 4.79 -6.31 -2.93
CA ALA A 59 5.49 -6.69 -1.71
C ALA A 59 4.91 -5.95 -0.49
N LEU A 60 4.75 -6.67 0.61
CA LEU A 60 4.24 -6.14 1.88
C LEU A 60 5.36 -6.05 2.91
N GLU A 61 5.30 -5.06 3.79
CA GLU A 61 6.26 -4.87 4.90
C GLU A 61 7.72 -4.75 4.44
N VAL A 62 7.97 -3.97 3.38
CA VAL A 62 9.31 -3.85 2.78
C VAL A 62 10.20 -2.93 3.60
N SER A 63 11.34 -3.45 4.06
CA SER A 63 12.31 -2.68 4.83
C SER A 63 13.24 -1.87 3.91
N PHE A 64 13.58 -0.66 4.34
CA PHE A 64 14.56 0.21 3.67
C PHE A 64 15.30 1.07 4.70
N ALA A 65 16.47 1.61 4.35
CA ALA A 65 17.24 2.48 5.22
C ALA A 65 16.91 3.95 4.94
N ASP A 66 16.52 4.69 5.98
CA ASP A 66 16.35 6.14 5.95
C ASP A 66 17.23 6.76 7.04
N GLN A 67 18.21 7.55 6.62
CA GLN A 67 19.21 8.17 7.52
C GLN A 67 19.88 7.17 8.49
N GLY A 68 20.19 5.96 8.01
CA GLY A 68 20.81 4.92 8.82
C GLY A 68 19.86 4.16 9.75
N MET A 69 18.57 4.54 9.81
CA MET A 69 17.55 3.81 10.55
C MET A 69 16.76 2.87 9.64
N ALA A 70 16.50 1.66 10.11
CA ALA A 70 15.58 0.75 9.43
C ALA A 70 14.14 1.31 9.49
N ARG A 71 13.56 1.54 8.32
CA ARG A 71 12.16 1.90 8.12
C ARG A 71 11.48 0.80 7.34
N ARG A 72 10.15 0.87 7.29
CA ARG A 72 9.33 -0.14 6.64
C ARG A 72 8.18 0.52 5.92
N ALA A 73 8.07 0.25 4.63
CA ALA A 73 6.91 0.56 3.83
C ALA A 73 5.86 -0.51 4.06
N ASP A 74 4.59 -0.12 4.17
CA ASP A 74 3.52 -1.10 4.33
C ASP A 74 3.33 -1.95 3.07
N LEU A 75 3.42 -1.31 1.90
CA LEU A 75 3.31 -1.97 0.61
C LEU A 75 4.14 -1.24 -0.46
N LEU A 76 4.81 -2.03 -1.30
CA LEU A 76 5.40 -1.58 -2.56
C LEU A 76 4.81 -2.36 -3.74
N VAL A 77 4.61 -1.68 -4.85
CA VAL A 77 4.49 -2.32 -6.17
C VAL A 77 5.73 -2.00 -6.97
N TYR A 78 6.25 -2.99 -7.70
CA TYR A 78 7.39 -2.83 -8.59
C TYR A 78 6.97 -2.88 -10.06
N ASP A 79 7.76 -2.27 -10.94
CA ASP A 79 7.66 -2.48 -12.37
C ASP A 79 8.31 -3.81 -12.79
N ARG A 80 8.31 -4.09 -14.10
CA ARG A 80 8.88 -5.32 -14.66
C ARG A 80 10.40 -5.40 -14.57
N GLN A 81 11.06 -4.28 -14.27
CA GLN A 81 12.51 -4.17 -14.07
C GLN A 81 12.89 -4.20 -12.58
N GLY A 82 11.91 -4.38 -11.68
CA GLY A 82 12.14 -4.40 -10.23
C GLY A 82 12.32 -3.00 -9.62
N ARG A 83 11.98 -1.93 -10.34
CA ARG A 83 12.03 -0.56 -9.81
C ARG A 83 10.72 -0.23 -9.08
N PRO A 84 10.76 0.48 -7.95
CA PRO A 84 9.54 0.90 -7.25
C PRO A 84 8.61 1.71 -8.15
N LEU A 85 7.35 1.28 -8.22
CA LEU A 85 6.28 1.89 -9.01
C LEU A 85 5.29 2.63 -8.10
N LEU A 86 4.89 2.00 -7.00
CA LEU A 86 3.97 2.56 -6.01
C LEU A 86 4.52 2.35 -4.61
N LEU A 87 4.57 3.41 -3.80
CA LEU A 87 4.66 3.34 -2.34
C LEU A 87 3.26 3.50 -1.76
N ALA A 88 2.85 2.62 -0.84
CA ALA A 88 1.61 2.78 -0.12
C ALA A 88 1.78 2.62 1.39
N GLU A 89 1.14 3.52 2.15
CA GLU A 89 1.08 3.54 3.61
C GLU A 89 -0.36 3.33 4.07
N CYS A 90 -0.55 2.41 5.02
CA CYS A 90 -1.84 2.04 5.56
C CYS A 90 -2.00 2.57 7.00
N LYS A 91 -3.24 2.87 7.36
CA LYS A 91 -3.66 3.14 8.75
C LYS A 91 -4.88 2.32 9.10
N ALA A 92 -5.15 2.17 10.39
CA ALA A 92 -6.42 1.61 10.85
C ALA A 92 -7.60 2.51 10.42
N PRO A 93 -8.80 1.95 10.16
CA PRO A 93 -9.96 2.72 9.68
C PRO A 93 -10.34 3.93 10.54
N SER A 94 -10.21 3.79 11.86
CA SER A 94 -10.52 4.86 12.82
C SER A 94 -9.46 5.97 12.88
N VAL A 95 -8.33 5.84 12.18
CA VAL A 95 -7.24 6.81 12.20
C VAL A 95 -7.38 7.75 10.99
N SER A 96 -7.57 9.04 11.26
CA SER A 96 -7.62 10.06 10.23
C SER A 96 -6.28 10.19 9.49
N ILE A 97 -6.34 10.37 8.18
CA ILE A 97 -5.15 10.67 7.37
C ILE A 97 -4.90 12.18 7.47
N THR A 98 -4.01 12.56 8.38
CA THR A 98 -3.62 13.97 8.58
C THR A 98 -2.46 14.36 7.67
N GLN A 99 -2.13 15.65 7.63
CA GLN A 99 -0.99 16.15 6.88
C GLN A 99 0.32 15.49 7.32
N GLU A 100 0.51 15.24 8.62
CA GLU A 100 1.72 14.59 9.15
C GLU A 100 1.89 13.17 8.62
N VAL A 101 0.79 12.44 8.43
CA VAL A 101 0.80 11.10 7.82
C VAL A 101 1.24 11.18 6.35
N VAL A 102 0.73 12.16 5.61
CA VAL A 102 1.10 12.38 4.20
C VAL A 102 2.56 12.79 4.09
N GLU A 103 3.03 13.68 4.97
CA GLU A 103 4.44 14.11 5.02
C GLU A 103 5.38 12.95 5.36
N GLN A 104 4.98 12.05 6.27
CA GLN A 104 5.73 10.83 6.54
C GLN A 104 5.87 9.96 5.30
N ALA A 105 4.75 9.69 4.61
CA ALA A 105 4.76 8.90 3.39
C ALA A 105 5.64 9.56 2.31
N GLY A 106 5.58 10.89 2.21
CA GLY A 106 6.46 11.68 1.34
C GLY A 106 7.94 11.55 1.69
N ARG A 107 8.31 11.58 2.98
CA ARG A 107 9.70 11.35 3.44
C ARG A 107 10.19 9.97 3.04
N TYR A 108 9.39 8.93 3.26
CA TYR A 108 9.72 7.57 2.84
C TYR A 108 9.90 7.49 1.32
N ASN A 109 9.05 8.17 0.56
CA ASN A 109 9.15 8.17 -0.89
C ASN A 109 10.37 8.93 -1.44
N ARG A 110 11.01 9.82 -0.66
CA ARG A 110 12.30 10.42 -1.08
C ARG A 110 13.41 9.37 -1.19
N VAL A 111 13.34 8.32 -0.38
CA VAL A 111 14.27 7.19 -0.40
C VAL A 111 13.84 6.15 -1.43
N VAL A 112 12.57 5.75 -1.40
CA VAL A 112 12.01 4.70 -2.28
C VAL A 112 11.93 5.14 -3.74
N ARG A 113 11.64 6.43 -3.98
CA ARG A 113 11.52 7.07 -5.30
C ARG A 113 10.47 6.44 -6.21
N ALA A 114 9.34 6.00 -5.64
CA ALA A 114 8.22 5.53 -6.44
C ALA A 114 7.51 6.72 -7.14
N PRO A 115 7.13 6.60 -8.42
CA PRO A 115 6.39 7.63 -9.16
C PRO A 115 4.93 7.77 -8.70
N TYR A 116 4.40 6.80 -7.95
CA TYR A 116 3.08 6.88 -7.33
C TYR A 116 3.19 6.72 -5.81
N LEU A 117 2.39 7.50 -5.09
CA LEU A 117 2.24 7.44 -3.64
C LEU A 117 0.77 7.27 -3.28
N LEU A 118 0.48 6.37 -2.35
CA LEU A 118 -0.85 6.18 -1.77
C LEU A 118 -0.78 6.23 -0.25
N VAL A 119 -1.73 6.92 0.38
CA VAL A 119 -2.01 6.80 1.80
C VAL A 119 -3.48 6.44 1.97
N THR A 120 -3.76 5.41 2.76
CA THR A 120 -5.13 4.92 2.95
C THR A 120 -5.38 4.46 4.38
N ASN A 121 -6.59 4.70 4.88
CA ASN A 121 -7.13 4.06 6.09
C ASN A 121 -8.28 3.10 5.74
N GLY A 122 -8.49 2.82 4.46
CA GLY A 122 -9.58 1.99 3.97
C GLY A 122 -10.92 2.69 3.83
N GLN A 123 -11.15 3.82 4.51
CA GLN A 123 -12.33 4.67 4.28
C GLN A 123 -12.02 5.79 3.29
N VAL A 124 -10.85 6.40 3.44
CA VAL A 124 -10.35 7.48 2.60
C VAL A 124 -9.04 7.03 1.97
N HIS A 125 -8.87 7.39 0.70
CA HIS A 125 -7.70 7.08 -0.11
C HIS A 125 -7.18 8.37 -0.71
N TYR A 126 -5.92 8.70 -0.44
CA TYR A 126 -5.24 9.81 -1.11
C TYR A 126 -4.10 9.27 -1.95
N ALA A 127 -4.11 9.60 -3.23
CA ALA A 127 -3.12 9.17 -4.20
C ALA A 127 -2.46 10.37 -4.87
N TRP A 128 -1.17 10.25 -5.17
CA TRP A 128 -0.41 11.25 -5.91
C TRP A 128 0.48 10.62 -6.96
N ARG A 129 0.69 11.35 -8.05
CA ARG A 129 1.82 11.14 -8.96
C ARG A 129 2.95 12.06 -8.53
N ILE A 130 4.16 11.50 -8.49
CA ILE A 130 5.37 12.17 -8.03
C ILE A 130 6.26 12.44 -9.24
N ASP A 131 6.55 13.72 -9.49
CA ASP A 131 7.59 14.13 -10.43
C ASP A 131 8.85 14.45 -9.61
N SER A 132 9.78 13.49 -9.57
CA SER A 132 11.01 13.63 -8.78
C SER A 132 11.96 14.69 -9.34
N ALA A 133 11.90 14.97 -10.66
CA ALA A 133 12.73 15.99 -11.30
C ALA A 133 12.24 17.41 -10.98
N ARG A 134 10.92 17.60 -10.92
CA ARG A 134 10.30 18.88 -10.57
C ARG A 134 9.99 19.05 -9.09
N HIS A 135 10.22 18.01 -8.28
CA HIS A 135 9.84 17.96 -6.87
C HIS A 135 8.35 18.27 -6.64
N THR A 136 7.47 17.78 -7.52
CA THR A 136 6.02 18.03 -7.41
C THR A 136 5.24 16.76 -7.11
N MET A 137 4.14 16.94 -6.38
CA MET A 137 3.15 15.90 -6.10
C MET A 137 1.81 16.33 -6.70
N THR A 138 1.36 15.64 -7.74
CA THR A 138 0.06 15.92 -8.38
C THR A 138 -0.99 14.98 -7.76
N PRO A 139 -2.07 15.49 -7.13
CA PRO A 139 -3.12 14.63 -6.60
C PRO A 139 -3.82 13.87 -7.72
N LEU A 140 -4.20 12.63 -7.44
CA LEU A 140 -4.94 11.75 -8.32
C LEU A 140 -6.30 11.44 -7.71
N THR A 141 -7.35 11.42 -8.53
CA THR A 141 -8.69 11.01 -8.08
C THR A 141 -8.76 9.50 -7.82
N HIS A 142 -7.97 8.72 -8.54
CA HIS A 142 -7.80 7.29 -8.36
C HIS A 142 -6.42 6.86 -8.87
N LEU A 143 -5.92 5.72 -8.38
CA LEU A 143 -4.72 5.12 -8.94
C LEU A 143 -5.02 4.60 -10.36
N PRO A 144 -4.09 4.81 -11.33
CA PRO A 144 -4.20 4.18 -12.63
C PRO A 144 -4.03 2.65 -12.51
N SER A 145 -4.50 1.92 -13.52
CA SER A 145 -4.21 0.49 -13.65
C SER A 145 -2.70 0.23 -13.74
N PHE A 146 -2.26 -0.99 -13.45
CA PHE A 146 -0.86 -1.38 -13.57
C PHE A 146 -0.30 -1.11 -14.98
N ALA A 147 -1.09 -1.43 -16.02
CA ALA A 147 -0.71 -1.18 -17.40
C ALA A 147 -0.54 0.32 -17.73
N GLU A 148 -1.34 1.19 -17.11
CA GLU A 148 -1.21 2.64 -17.27
C GLU A 148 -0.05 3.22 -16.46
N MET A 149 0.18 2.72 -15.24
CA MET A 149 1.29 3.13 -14.39
C MET A 149 2.63 2.88 -15.09
N ILE A 150 2.83 1.70 -15.68
CA ILE A 150 4.09 1.37 -16.37
C ILE A 150 4.29 2.08 -17.72
N ARG A 151 3.22 2.55 -18.38
CA ARG A 151 3.30 3.31 -19.64
C ARG A 151 3.72 4.77 -19.45
N ARG A 152 3.56 5.28 -18.23
CA ARG A 152 3.79 6.69 -17.87
C ARG A 152 5.13 6.90 -17.14
N MET A 153 5.96 5.86 -17.06
CA MET A 153 7.35 5.91 -16.60
C MET A 153 8.27 6.33 -17.74
#